data_AF-A1DMB9-F1
#
_entry.id   AF-A1DMB9-F1
#
_cell.length_a   1.000
_cell.length_b   1.000
_cell.length_c   1.000
_cell.angle_alpha   90.00
_cell.angle_beta   90.00
_cell.angle_gamma   90.00
#
_symmetry.space_group_name_H-M   'P 1'
#
loop_
_entity.id
_entity.type
_entity.pdbx_description
1 polymer ?
#
loop_
_entity_poly.entity_id
_entity_poly.type
_entity_poly.pdbx_seq_one_letter_code
_entity_poly.pdbx_strand_id
1 'polypeptide(L)'
;MGGEVLAPGTEIEIHSPRPVNPQCARSAVIVTQDGRNLFVPVTVDQEGTTIRICTDDLGHGSIYKLMSVNRVFLDDRTGLNDLVNSEAIGRAAPAQALGYTGLGVRVAVFEAGPSDLTYLAFDGRYTESPEGNDHARLTSAIIKNVEPGKPHGYAPNCSLYSANSYDNAVLRWADRKLPELAANGTGVTAVGLTMSGTSFSASAVAGTAALLQRVNLTLKSWPEGCKAILLASAGPTVSGDTWAEDNLRGIDQSDGSGALNAEIGVLIAQHRQWRDLPPAPRGWDVGSLKDNDFASQSMSKFFYKVAVPDPDPAIARNIYTVKVALAWDAKFPSNVTRVQSPTITFLLAIYKSNGGRPGTQNVKPVAHIIAKPQPGTSEYCFALFTDVGNIEPLFAIALC
;
A
#
# COMPACT_ATOMS: atom_id res chain seq x y z
N MET A 1 0.09 33.85 -11.77
CA MET A 1 1.28 33.28 -11.11
C MET A 1 2.52 33.90 -11.73
N GLY A 2 3.34 34.58 -10.93
CA GLY A 2 4.65 35.08 -11.36
C GLY A 2 5.70 33.99 -11.12
N GLY A 3 5.80 33.01 -12.03
CA GLY A 3 6.97 32.14 -12.08
C GLY A 3 8.16 32.94 -12.60
N GLU A 4 9.36 32.63 -12.12
CA GLU A 4 10.57 33.26 -12.63
C GLU A 4 10.76 32.86 -14.10
N VAL A 5 10.99 33.86 -14.96
CA VAL A 5 11.22 33.62 -16.38
C VAL A 5 12.65 33.12 -16.53
N LEU A 6 12.79 31.90 -17.05
CA LEU A 6 14.10 31.31 -17.29
C LEU A 6 14.57 31.68 -18.69
N ALA A 7 15.75 32.27 -18.78
CA ALA A 7 16.44 32.44 -20.05
C ALA A 7 17.23 31.16 -20.37
N PRO A 8 17.26 30.68 -21.63
CA PRO A 8 18.17 29.63 -22.05
C PRO A 8 19.62 29.94 -21.65
N GLY A 9 20.36 28.93 -21.20
CA GLY A 9 21.74 29.09 -20.73
C GLY A 9 21.88 29.61 -19.29
N THR A 10 20.79 29.69 -18.53
CA THR A 10 20.81 30.05 -17.10
C THR A 10 20.98 28.78 -16.26
N GLU A 11 21.92 28.79 -15.32
CA GLU A 11 22.02 27.76 -14.28
C GLU A 11 21.24 28.23 -13.05
N ILE A 12 20.38 27.36 -12.52
CA ILE A 12 19.63 27.62 -11.29
C ILE A 12 20.13 26.66 -10.24
N GLU A 13 20.55 27.19 -9.10
CA GLU A 13 20.93 26.41 -7.93
C GLU A 13 19.82 26.49 -6.87
N ILE A 14 19.41 25.33 -6.36
CA ILE A 14 18.51 25.22 -5.21
C ILE A 14 19.30 24.56 -4.08
N HIS A 15 19.51 25.30 -3.01
CA HIS A 15 20.20 24.80 -1.82
C HIS A 15 19.20 24.19 -0.84
N SER A 16 19.47 22.95 -0.44
CA SER A 16 18.78 22.24 0.61
C SER A 16 19.68 22.17 1.85
N PRO A 17 19.16 22.42 3.06
CA PRO A 17 19.94 22.27 4.29
C PRO A 17 20.30 20.80 4.59
N ARG A 18 19.83 19.85 3.77
CA ARG A 18 20.08 18.41 3.92
C ARG A 18 20.27 17.73 2.56
N PRO A 19 21.01 16.61 2.51
CA PRO A 19 21.18 15.84 1.28
C PRO A 19 19.85 15.39 0.65
N VAL A 20 19.80 15.41 -0.67
CA VAL A 20 18.66 15.08 -1.52
C VAL A 20 19.04 13.92 -2.44
N ASN A 21 18.14 12.98 -2.63
CA ASN A 21 18.32 11.91 -3.61
C ASN A 21 18.31 12.48 -5.04
N PRO A 22 19.34 12.20 -5.87
CA PRO A 22 19.41 12.69 -7.25
C PRO A 22 18.22 12.29 -8.13
N GLN A 23 17.59 11.13 -7.88
CA GLN A 23 16.39 10.70 -8.60
C GLN A 23 15.15 11.50 -8.18
N CYS A 24 14.99 11.78 -6.88
CA CYS A 24 13.89 12.61 -6.38
C CYS A 24 14.05 14.09 -6.79
N ALA A 25 15.28 14.59 -6.87
CA ALA A 25 15.54 15.94 -7.36
C ALA A 25 15.06 16.13 -8.81
N ARG A 26 15.21 15.09 -9.65
CA ARG A 26 14.72 15.10 -11.04
C ARG A 26 13.20 15.15 -11.14
N SER A 27 12.45 14.50 -10.24
CA SER A 27 10.99 14.53 -10.26
C SER A 27 10.39 15.75 -9.54
N ALA A 28 11.16 16.38 -8.64
CA ALA A 28 10.73 17.55 -7.88
C ALA A 28 10.74 18.87 -8.67
N VAL A 29 11.58 18.96 -9.71
CA VAL A 29 11.74 20.16 -10.54
C VAL A 29 10.79 20.10 -11.75
N ILE A 30 9.84 21.05 -11.82
CA ILE A 30 8.91 21.16 -12.94
C ILE A 30 9.13 22.49 -13.65
N VAL A 31 9.72 22.42 -14.84
CA VAL A 31 9.80 23.55 -15.77
C VAL A 31 8.60 23.48 -16.71
N THR A 32 8.00 24.63 -17.03
CA THR A 32 6.90 24.68 -18.01
C THR A 32 7.19 25.65 -19.14
N GLN A 33 6.71 25.30 -20.35
CA GLN A 33 6.70 26.13 -21.54
C GLN A 33 5.27 26.12 -22.09
N ASP A 34 4.66 27.29 -22.23
CA ASP A 34 3.30 27.45 -22.75
C ASP A 34 2.26 26.53 -22.08
N GLY A 35 2.42 26.33 -20.76
CA GLY A 35 1.55 25.48 -19.94
C GLY A 35 1.82 23.97 -20.03
N ARG A 36 2.84 23.54 -20.78
CA ARG A 36 3.28 22.13 -20.86
C ARG A 36 4.48 21.90 -19.96
N ASN A 37 4.54 20.75 -19.28
CA ASN A 37 5.69 20.35 -18.49
C ASN A 37 6.86 19.94 -19.40
N LEU A 38 8.04 20.42 -19.08
CA LEU A 38 9.30 20.06 -19.72
C LEU A 38 10.20 19.33 -18.73
N PHE A 39 10.88 18.31 -19.21
CA PHE A 39 11.95 17.66 -18.48
C PHE A 39 13.24 18.41 -18.78
N VAL A 40 13.83 18.99 -17.75
CA VAL A 40 15.15 19.62 -17.81
C VAL A 40 16.16 18.74 -17.09
N PRO A 41 17.42 18.67 -17.54
CA PRO A 41 18.46 17.99 -16.81
C PRO A 41 18.62 18.58 -15.41
N VAL A 42 18.57 17.70 -14.41
CA VAL A 42 18.85 18.03 -13.02
C VAL A 42 20.05 17.22 -12.54
N THR A 43 21.04 17.92 -12.01
CA THR A 43 22.17 17.33 -11.31
C THR A 43 22.10 17.69 -9.83
N VAL A 44 22.70 16.84 -9.01
CA VAL A 44 22.87 17.10 -7.57
C VAL A 44 24.35 16.99 -7.28
N ASP A 45 24.88 17.89 -6.45
CA ASP A 45 26.28 17.87 -6.05
C ASP A 45 26.66 16.60 -5.26
N GLN A 46 27.95 16.45 -4.95
CA GLN A 46 28.46 15.28 -4.23
C GLN A 46 27.91 15.16 -2.81
N GLU A 47 27.55 16.28 -2.19
CA GLU A 47 27.01 16.31 -0.83
C GLU A 47 25.50 16.08 -0.81
N GLY A 48 24.83 16.11 -1.96
CA GLY A 48 23.39 15.99 -2.07
C GLY A 48 22.63 17.30 -1.76
N THR A 49 23.32 18.39 -1.41
CA THR A 49 22.71 19.58 -0.81
C THR A 49 22.38 20.65 -1.84
N THR A 50 22.99 20.60 -3.03
CA THR A 50 22.72 21.55 -4.11
C THR A 50 22.12 20.84 -5.31
N ILE A 51 20.91 21.24 -5.69
CA ILE A 51 20.25 20.80 -6.93
C ILE A 51 20.53 21.85 -8.00
N ARG A 52 21.12 21.44 -9.12
CA ARG A 52 21.41 22.29 -10.27
C ARG A 52 20.49 21.97 -11.42
N ILE A 53 19.85 23.00 -11.96
CA ILE A 53 18.99 22.90 -13.13
C ILE A 53 19.73 23.55 -14.30
N CYS A 54 20.06 22.75 -15.31
CA CYS A 54 20.67 23.24 -16.53
C CYS A 54 19.58 23.58 -17.55
N THR A 55 19.60 24.80 -18.09
CA THR A 55 18.63 25.28 -19.09
C THR A 55 19.25 25.44 -20.48
N ASP A 56 20.43 24.86 -20.71
CA ASP A 56 21.16 24.96 -21.99
C ASP A 56 20.36 24.34 -23.15
N ASP A 57 19.58 23.31 -22.86
CA ASP A 57 18.74 22.61 -23.84
C ASP A 57 17.41 23.33 -24.13
N LEU A 58 17.13 24.46 -23.48
CA LEU A 58 15.90 25.23 -23.73
C LEU A 58 16.03 26.03 -25.03
N GLY A 59 15.12 25.81 -25.98
CA GLY A 59 15.11 26.53 -27.26
C GLY A 59 14.91 28.03 -27.11
N HIS A 60 15.64 28.83 -27.89
CA HIS A 60 15.51 30.29 -27.92
C HIS A 60 14.10 30.75 -28.36
N GLY A 61 13.66 31.91 -27.85
CA GLY A 61 12.43 32.58 -28.30
C GLY A 61 11.14 32.14 -27.59
N SER A 62 11.22 31.23 -26.62
CA SER A 62 10.08 30.82 -25.78
C SER A 62 10.22 31.34 -24.35
N ILE A 63 9.08 31.58 -23.69
CA ILE A 63 9.05 31.98 -22.27
C ILE A 63 8.92 30.70 -21.43
N TYR A 64 10.00 30.34 -20.76
CA TYR A 64 10.01 29.24 -19.79
C TYR A 64 9.72 29.80 -18.41
N LYS A 65 8.89 29.09 -17.63
CA LYS A 65 8.60 29.45 -16.25
C LYS A 65 8.93 28.29 -15.33
N LEU A 66 9.76 28.55 -14.33
CA LEU A 66 9.85 27.69 -13.16
C LEU A 66 8.60 27.92 -12.31
N MET A 67 7.65 27.01 -12.38
CA MET A 67 6.35 27.20 -11.73
C MET A 67 6.41 26.93 -10.23
N SER A 68 7.19 25.92 -9.83
CA SER A 68 7.41 25.53 -8.44
C SER A 68 8.41 24.39 -8.36
N VAL A 69 9.23 24.36 -7.31
CA VAL A 69 9.82 23.12 -6.81
C VAL A 69 8.78 22.50 -5.89
N ASN A 70 8.15 21.39 -6.30
CA ASN A 70 6.90 20.95 -5.67
C ASN A 70 7.15 20.40 -4.26
N ARG A 71 7.94 19.32 -4.14
CA ARG A 71 8.46 18.78 -2.88
C ARG A 71 9.76 18.04 -3.16
N VAL A 72 10.82 18.40 -2.44
CA VAL A 72 12.05 17.62 -2.39
C VAL A 72 11.98 16.76 -1.14
N PHE A 73 11.89 15.44 -1.32
CA PHE A 73 11.86 14.52 -0.19
C PHE A 73 13.27 14.36 0.37
N LEU A 74 13.38 14.51 1.70
CA LEU A 74 14.58 14.14 2.42
C LEU A 74 14.77 12.63 2.30
N ASP A 75 15.86 12.21 1.65
CA ASP A 75 16.28 10.81 1.63
C ASP A 75 17.30 10.59 2.74
N ASP A 76 16.80 10.63 3.98
CA ASP A 76 17.60 10.26 5.13
C ASP A 76 17.81 8.74 5.13
N ARG A 77 18.88 8.31 4.48
CA ARG A 77 19.33 6.91 4.45
C ARG A 77 20.11 6.51 5.68
N THR A 78 20.19 7.33 6.74
CA THR A 78 20.66 6.82 8.03
C THR A 78 19.59 5.90 8.61
N GLY A 79 19.51 4.70 8.03
CA GLY A 79 18.74 3.59 8.59
C GLY A 79 19.33 3.27 9.94
N LEU A 80 18.70 3.76 11.00
CA LEU A 80 18.92 3.25 12.33
C LEU A 80 18.27 1.85 12.33
N ASN A 81 19.11 0.82 12.38
CA ASN A 81 18.70 -0.56 12.19
C ASN A 81 17.98 -1.07 13.43
N ASP A 82 16.69 -0.77 13.59
CA ASP A 82 15.89 -1.31 14.68
C ASP A 82 14.39 -1.49 14.36
N LEU A 83 13.73 -2.32 15.18
CA LEU A 83 12.29 -2.55 15.12
C LEU A 83 11.48 -1.26 15.29
N VAL A 84 11.99 -0.23 16.00
CA VAL A 84 11.32 1.08 16.09
C VAL A 84 11.16 1.67 14.69
N ASN A 85 12.22 1.64 13.88
CA ASN A 85 12.17 2.23 12.55
C ASN A 85 11.34 1.41 11.58
N SER A 86 11.36 0.07 11.69
CA SER A 86 10.40 -0.76 10.95
C SER A 86 8.96 -0.38 11.29
N GLU A 87 8.61 -0.34 12.58
CA GLU A 87 7.28 0.06 13.05
C GLU A 87 6.93 1.49 12.66
N ALA A 88 7.89 2.41 12.64
CA ALA A 88 7.68 3.79 12.21
C ALA A 88 7.37 3.87 10.71
N ILE A 89 8.16 3.18 9.88
CA ILE A 89 7.94 3.08 8.43
C ILE A 89 6.58 2.45 8.15
N GLY A 90 6.26 1.34 8.82
CA GLY A 90 4.98 0.66 8.71
C GLY A 90 3.82 1.35 9.44
N ARG A 91 4.08 2.44 10.16
CA ARG A 91 3.12 3.18 11.02
C ARG A 91 2.34 2.31 12.00
N ALA A 92 3.01 1.31 12.59
CA ALA A 92 2.43 0.42 13.58
C ALA A 92 2.23 1.10 14.95
N ALA A 93 3.19 1.91 15.40
CA ALA A 93 3.10 2.63 16.68
C ALA A 93 1.84 3.52 16.79
N PRO A 94 1.46 4.34 15.78
CA PRO A 94 0.18 5.06 15.79
C PRO A 94 -1.05 4.15 15.91
N ALA A 95 -1.08 3.02 15.19
CA ALA A 95 -2.16 2.04 15.30
C ALA A 95 -2.26 1.44 16.71
N GLN A 96 -1.12 1.17 17.34
CA GLN A 96 -1.04 0.69 18.72
C GLN A 96 -1.48 1.75 19.73
N ALA A 97 -1.13 3.02 19.51
CA ALA A 97 -1.56 4.14 20.34
C ALA A 97 -3.09 4.34 20.30
N LEU A 98 -3.76 3.92 19.22
CA LEU A 98 -5.23 3.86 19.14
C LEU A 98 -5.84 2.65 19.89
N GLY A 99 -5.02 1.82 20.55
CA GLY A 99 -5.45 0.64 21.32
C GLY A 99 -5.48 -0.66 20.53
N TYR A 100 -5.09 -0.65 19.26
CA TYR A 100 -5.08 -1.86 18.42
C TYR A 100 -3.73 -2.54 18.51
N THR A 101 -3.71 -3.69 19.17
CA THR A 101 -2.47 -4.40 19.52
C THR A 101 -2.47 -5.86 19.04
N GLY A 102 -3.48 -6.27 18.26
CA GLY A 102 -3.64 -7.66 17.84
C GLY A 102 -4.29 -8.57 18.89
N LEU A 103 -4.78 -8.02 20.01
CA LEU A 103 -5.37 -8.79 21.11
C LEU A 103 -6.47 -9.77 20.64
N GLY A 104 -6.30 -11.06 20.95
CA GLY A 104 -7.24 -12.10 20.58
C GLY A 104 -7.22 -12.49 19.10
N VAL A 105 -6.20 -12.09 18.34
CA VAL A 105 -5.88 -12.60 17.01
C VAL A 105 -4.77 -13.64 17.14
N ARG A 106 -4.86 -14.73 16.37
CA ARG A 106 -3.83 -15.77 16.31
C ARG A 106 -2.98 -15.56 15.07
N VAL A 107 -1.67 -15.46 15.22
CA VAL A 107 -0.71 -15.36 14.12
C VAL A 107 0.18 -16.58 14.16
N ALA A 108 0.27 -17.31 13.05
CA ALA A 108 1.16 -18.46 12.93
C ALA A 108 2.37 -18.10 12.07
N VAL A 109 3.56 -18.40 12.58
CA VAL A 109 4.83 -18.26 11.84
C VAL A 109 5.20 -19.62 11.27
N PHE A 110 5.22 -19.72 9.95
CA PHE A 110 5.61 -20.91 9.21
C PHE A 110 7.10 -20.85 8.85
N GLU A 111 7.93 -21.24 9.81
CA GLU A 111 9.39 -21.27 9.74
C GLU A 111 9.90 -22.50 10.52
N ALA A 112 11.22 -22.71 10.60
CA ALA A 112 11.83 -23.52 11.64
C ALA A 112 11.49 -23.01 13.06
N GLY A 113 11.92 -23.73 14.10
CA GLY A 113 11.77 -23.24 15.47
C GLY A 113 12.70 -22.06 15.74
N PRO A 114 12.31 -21.08 16.56
CA PRO A 114 13.25 -20.08 17.05
C PRO A 114 14.44 -20.73 17.76
N SER A 115 15.65 -20.24 17.49
CA SER A 115 16.89 -20.66 18.16
C SER A 115 16.86 -20.44 19.67
N ASP A 116 16.18 -19.38 20.09
CA ASP A 116 16.01 -18.96 21.46
C ASP A 116 14.63 -18.32 21.63
N LEU A 117 13.96 -18.66 22.74
CA LEU A 117 12.64 -18.16 23.09
C LEU A 117 12.69 -16.97 24.04
N THR A 118 13.88 -16.56 24.48
CA THR A 118 14.05 -15.35 25.28
C THR A 118 13.41 -14.17 24.54
N TYR A 119 12.49 -13.49 25.24
CA TYR A 119 11.70 -12.37 24.72
C TYR A 119 10.69 -12.71 23.61
N LEU A 120 10.39 -13.99 23.40
CA LEU A 120 9.27 -14.46 22.59
C LEU A 120 8.21 -15.13 23.49
N ALA A 121 6.94 -14.85 23.23
CA ALA A 121 5.83 -15.44 23.95
C ALA A 121 4.88 -16.13 22.96
N PHE A 122 5.08 -17.44 22.79
CA PHE A 122 4.22 -18.31 21.97
C PHE A 122 3.08 -18.90 22.80
N ASP A 123 1.89 -18.89 22.21
CA ASP A 123 0.68 -19.50 22.73
C ASP A 123 0.56 -20.99 22.32
N GLY A 124 1.33 -21.41 21.31
CA GLY A 124 1.41 -22.80 20.88
C GLY A 124 2.53 -23.07 19.87
N ARG A 125 3.02 -24.30 19.83
CA ARG A 125 4.05 -24.78 18.91
C ARG A 125 3.64 -26.14 18.34
N TYR A 126 4.01 -26.44 17.09
CA TYR A 126 3.66 -27.72 16.46
C TYR A 126 4.48 -28.90 17.01
N THR A 127 5.80 -28.74 17.16
CA THR A 127 6.65 -29.62 17.98
C THR A 127 7.25 -28.90 19.19
N GLU A 128 7.49 -29.62 20.29
CA GLU A 128 8.13 -29.06 21.49
C GLU A 128 9.65 -28.88 21.32
N SER A 129 10.26 -29.60 20.38
CA SER A 129 11.72 -29.62 20.18
C SER A 129 12.11 -29.44 18.71
N PRO A 130 11.78 -28.30 18.08
CA PRO A 130 12.25 -28.02 16.73
C PRO A 130 13.74 -27.68 16.72
N GLU A 131 14.37 -27.81 15.55
CA GLU A 131 15.69 -27.24 15.32
C GLU A 131 15.63 -25.71 15.46
N GLY A 132 16.60 -25.17 16.20
CA GLY A 132 16.69 -23.75 16.50
C GLY A 132 17.23 -22.94 15.33
N ASN A 133 16.56 -21.85 14.97
CA ASN A 133 16.90 -20.98 13.85
C ASN A 133 16.70 -19.49 14.22
N ASP A 134 17.75 -18.68 14.02
CA ASP A 134 17.75 -17.23 14.30
C ASP A 134 16.81 -16.45 13.36
N HIS A 135 16.64 -16.89 12.12
CA HIS A 135 15.68 -16.33 11.17
C HIS A 135 14.26 -16.47 11.71
N ALA A 136 13.89 -17.67 12.19
CA ALA A 136 12.57 -17.91 12.77
C ALA A 136 12.33 -17.08 14.04
N ARG A 137 13.38 -16.91 14.85
CA ARG A 137 13.36 -16.07 16.05
C ARG A 137 13.08 -14.61 15.71
N LEU A 138 13.81 -14.04 14.74
CA LEU A 138 13.65 -12.64 14.34
C LEU A 138 12.30 -12.38 13.65
N THR A 139 11.88 -13.24 12.72
CA THR A 139 10.55 -13.22 12.06
C THR A 139 9.42 -13.17 13.10
N SER A 140 9.52 -14.01 14.13
CA SER A 140 8.56 -14.05 15.24
C SER A 140 8.56 -12.76 16.06
N ALA A 141 9.74 -12.22 16.36
CA ALA A 141 9.91 -11.00 17.14
C ALA A 141 9.37 -9.74 16.45
N ILE A 142 9.43 -9.67 15.12
CA ILE A 142 8.84 -8.56 14.34
C ILE A 142 7.32 -8.51 14.52
N ILE A 143 6.67 -9.67 14.62
CA ILE A 143 5.23 -9.77 14.87
C ILE A 143 4.94 -9.42 16.33
N LYS A 144 5.68 -10.04 17.26
CA LYS A 144 5.51 -9.89 18.70
C LYS A 144 6.83 -10.10 19.45
N ASN A 145 7.32 -9.04 20.09
CA ASN A 145 8.50 -9.02 20.95
C ASN A 145 8.08 -8.63 22.38
N VAL A 146 8.52 -9.39 23.39
CA VAL A 146 8.23 -9.09 24.80
C VAL A 146 9.45 -8.61 25.58
N GLU A 147 10.52 -8.20 24.89
CA GLU A 147 11.74 -7.66 25.51
C GLU A 147 11.43 -6.36 26.29
N PRO A 148 11.76 -6.30 27.60
CA PRO A 148 11.48 -5.12 28.41
C PRO A 148 12.18 -3.85 27.89
N GLY A 149 11.42 -2.76 27.75
CA GLY A 149 11.97 -1.47 27.31
C GLY A 149 12.39 -1.41 25.84
N LYS A 150 11.95 -2.38 25.02
CA LYS A 150 12.17 -2.41 23.57
C LYS A 150 10.83 -2.37 22.81
N PRO A 151 10.86 -2.15 21.49
CA PRO A 151 9.64 -2.21 20.67
C PRO A 151 9.04 -3.61 20.73
N HIS A 152 7.71 -3.67 20.77
CA HIS A 152 6.98 -4.90 21.08
C HIS A 152 6.48 -5.66 19.84
N GLY A 153 6.85 -5.22 18.64
CA GLY A 153 6.42 -5.81 17.38
C GLY A 153 5.11 -5.21 16.90
N TYR A 154 4.75 -5.48 15.64
CA TYR A 154 3.58 -4.87 15.00
C TYR A 154 2.26 -5.20 15.74
N ALA A 155 2.11 -6.41 16.27
CA ALA A 155 0.92 -6.90 16.95
C ALA A 155 1.26 -7.48 18.33
N PRO A 156 1.62 -6.63 19.30
CA PRO A 156 2.28 -7.05 20.54
C PRO A 156 1.42 -7.93 21.45
N ASN A 157 0.09 -7.86 21.31
CA ASN A 157 -0.88 -8.65 22.08
C ASN A 157 -1.53 -9.78 21.28
N CYS A 158 -1.04 -10.11 20.08
CA CYS A 158 -1.53 -11.29 19.38
C CYS A 158 -1.11 -12.58 20.11
N SER A 159 -1.87 -13.65 19.88
CA SER A 159 -1.46 -15.00 20.24
C SER A 159 -0.55 -15.54 19.15
N LEU A 160 0.73 -15.76 19.48
CA LEU A 160 1.73 -16.14 18.49
C LEU A 160 1.90 -17.66 18.48
N TYR A 161 1.82 -18.29 17.31
CA TYR A 161 1.98 -19.73 17.12
C TYR A 161 3.19 -19.99 16.22
N SER A 162 3.96 -21.05 16.50
CA SER A 162 5.09 -21.46 15.67
C SER A 162 4.80 -22.82 15.03
N ALA A 163 4.80 -22.90 13.70
CA ALA A 163 4.64 -24.16 12.99
C ALA A 163 5.93 -24.99 12.96
N ASN A 164 7.08 -24.37 13.22
CA ASN A 164 8.40 -24.95 13.45
C ASN A 164 8.82 -26.13 12.56
N SER A 165 8.42 -26.11 11.29
CA SER A 165 8.66 -27.14 10.28
C SER A 165 8.64 -26.51 8.88
N TYR A 166 9.52 -27.01 7.99
CA TYR A 166 9.52 -26.67 6.56
C TYR A 166 8.77 -27.71 5.70
N ASP A 167 8.05 -28.66 6.31
CA ASP A 167 7.43 -29.76 5.56
C ASP A 167 6.43 -29.27 4.50
N ASN A 168 6.69 -29.69 3.26
CA ASN A 168 5.90 -29.38 2.07
C ASN A 168 4.45 -29.89 2.11
N ALA A 169 4.09 -30.79 3.05
CA ALA A 169 2.69 -31.08 3.33
C ALA A 169 1.88 -29.82 3.71
N VAL A 170 2.54 -28.77 4.20
CA VAL A 170 1.95 -27.46 4.54
C VAL A 170 2.07 -26.43 3.39
N LEU A 171 2.97 -26.65 2.43
CA LEU A 171 3.42 -25.65 1.45
C LEU A 171 2.90 -25.85 0.02
N ARG A 172 2.08 -26.87 -0.28
CA ARG A 172 1.53 -27.13 -1.64
C ARG A 172 0.52 -26.09 -2.14
N TRP A 173 0.46 -24.89 -1.56
CA TRP A 173 -0.42 -23.79 -1.97
C TRP A 173 0.31 -22.50 -2.40
N ALA A 174 1.61 -22.34 -2.14
CA ALA A 174 2.31 -21.06 -2.36
C ALA A 174 3.52 -21.18 -3.30
N ASP A 175 3.35 -20.82 -4.57
CA ASP A 175 3.96 -19.60 -5.14
C ASP A 175 3.97 -19.57 -6.69
N ARG A 176 3.39 -18.49 -7.23
CA ARG A 176 4.04 -17.55 -8.15
C ARG A 176 3.25 -16.25 -8.06
N LYS A 177 3.90 -15.13 -7.75
CA LYS A 177 3.88 -13.86 -8.53
C LYS A 177 4.31 -12.66 -7.67
N LEU A 178 4.78 -11.65 -8.39
CA LEU A 178 5.09 -10.27 -7.99
C LEU A 178 4.49 -9.84 -6.63
N PRO A 179 5.26 -9.13 -5.78
CA PRO A 179 4.76 -8.69 -4.47
C PRO A 179 3.50 -7.83 -4.64
N GLU A 180 2.48 -8.13 -3.86
CA GLU A 180 1.23 -7.36 -3.86
C GLU A 180 1.34 -6.10 -2.98
N LEU A 181 2.28 -6.11 -2.03
CA LEU A 181 2.53 -5.09 -1.03
C LEU A 181 3.99 -5.19 -0.55
N ALA A 182 4.67 -4.05 -0.36
CA ALA A 182 6.03 -4.00 0.19
C ALA A 182 6.01 -3.61 1.68
N ALA A 183 6.99 -4.08 2.45
CA ALA A 183 7.22 -3.66 3.83
C ALA A 183 8.72 -3.66 4.12
N ASN A 184 9.15 -3.02 5.22
CA ASN A 184 10.57 -3.01 5.57
C ASN A 184 11.08 -4.43 5.84
N GLY A 185 12.07 -4.86 5.05
CA GLY A 185 12.76 -6.13 5.22
C GLY A 185 14.26 -5.96 5.34
N THR A 186 14.78 -4.75 5.49
CA THR A 186 16.22 -4.47 5.52
C THR A 186 16.61 -3.96 6.90
N GLY A 187 17.65 -4.55 7.50
CA GLY A 187 18.21 -4.09 8.77
C GLY A 187 17.21 -4.16 9.93
N VAL A 188 16.30 -5.14 9.90
CA VAL A 188 15.27 -5.27 10.92
C VAL A 188 15.89 -5.88 12.17
N THR A 189 15.88 -5.13 13.28
CA THR A 189 16.43 -5.60 14.56
C THR A 189 15.35 -5.89 15.57
N ALA A 190 15.19 -7.13 15.99
CA ALA A 190 14.36 -7.49 17.14
C ALA A 190 15.05 -8.61 17.94
N VAL A 191 14.77 -8.70 19.25
CA VAL A 191 15.38 -9.67 20.18
C VAL A 191 16.91 -9.77 20.09
N GLY A 192 17.57 -8.63 19.89
CA GLY A 192 19.04 -8.52 19.79
C GLY A 192 19.64 -9.03 18.47
N LEU A 193 18.82 -9.41 17.48
CA LEU A 193 19.27 -9.88 16.16
C LEU A 193 18.90 -8.87 15.10
N THR A 194 19.84 -8.54 14.20
CA THR A 194 19.62 -7.67 13.03
C THR A 194 19.81 -8.48 11.76
N MET A 195 18.80 -8.55 10.89
CA MET A 195 18.91 -9.23 9.60
C MET A 195 18.14 -8.51 8.49
N SER A 196 18.35 -8.96 7.24
CA SER A 196 17.65 -8.47 6.05
C SER A 196 17.10 -9.65 5.23
N GLY A 197 15.93 -9.47 4.62
CA GLY A 197 15.21 -10.52 3.89
C GLY A 197 13.71 -10.20 3.75
N THR A 198 13.09 -10.68 2.67
CA THR A 198 11.65 -10.51 2.41
C THR A 198 10.77 -11.20 3.46
N SER A 199 11.29 -12.21 4.15
CA SER A 199 10.62 -12.88 5.28
C SER A 199 10.28 -11.92 6.42
N PHE A 200 11.13 -10.90 6.64
CA PHE A 200 10.91 -9.87 7.65
C PHE A 200 9.83 -8.87 7.20
N SER A 201 9.80 -8.53 5.91
CA SER A 201 8.69 -7.76 5.31
C SER A 201 7.36 -8.50 5.47
N ALA A 202 7.33 -9.81 5.16
CA ALA A 202 6.13 -10.64 5.32
C ALA A 202 5.62 -10.65 6.77
N SER A 203 6.54 -10.67 7.74
CA SER A 203 6.22 -10.61 9.16
C SER A 203 5.53 -9.30 9.56
N ALA A 204 6.00 -8.16 9.04
CA ALA A 204 5.36 -6.85 9.25
C ALA A 204 3.94 -6.80 8.67
N VAL A 205 3.74 -7.35 7.47
CA VAL A 205 2.42 -7.45 6.84
C VAL A 205 1.48 -8.35 7.66
N ALA A 206 1.96 -9.50 8.12
CA ALA A 206 1.19 -10.42 8.97
C ALA A 206 0.79 -9.78 10.31
N GLY A 207 1.72 -9.08 10.97
CA GLY A 207 1.43 -8.31 12.18
C GLY A 207 0.37 -7.23 11.94
N THR A 208 0.44 -6.52 10.81
CA THR A 208 -0.58 -5.53 10.45
C THR A 208 -1.94 -6.16 10.18
N ALA A 209 -2.02 -7.30 9.49
CA ALA A 209 -3.27 -8.02 9.31
C ALA A 209 -3.93 -8.37 10.66
N ALA A 210 -3.13 -8.73 11.66
CA ALA A 210 -3.63 -8.97 13.01
C ALA A 210 -4.18 -7.70 13.70
N LEU A 211 -3.58 -6.52 13.44
CA LEU A 211 -4.16 -5.26 13.88
C LEU A 211 -5.55 -5.03 13.26
N LEU A 212 -5.70 -5.26 11.96
CA LEU A 212 -6.99 -5.09 11.26
C LEU A 212 -8.07 -6.03 11.82
N GLN A 213 -7.74 -7.31 12.03
CA GLN A 213 -8.65 -8.28 12.62
C GLN A 213 -9.04 -7.96 14.07
N ARG A 214 -8.19 -7.22 14.79
CA ARG A 214 -8.53 -6.68 16.11
C ARG A 214 -9.51 -5.51 16.01
N VAL A 215 -9.32 -4.62 15.04
CA VAL A 215 -10.20 -3.45 14.83
C VAL A 215 -11.63 -3.90 14.55
N ASN A 216 -11.82 -4.87 13.67
CA ASN A 216 -13.13 -5.39 13.35
C ASN A 216 -13.11 -6.92 13.26
N LEU A 217 -13.79 -7.58 14.21
CA LEU A 217 -13.79 -9.04 14.32
C LEU A 217 -14.38 -9.75 13.09
N THR A 218 -15.18 -9.06 12.27
CA THR A 218 -15.65 -9.59 10.98
C THR A 218 -14.47 -10.01 10.10
N LEU A 219 -13.39 -9.21 10.10
CA LEU A 219 -12.21 -9.47 9.27
C LEU A 219 -11.48 -10.78 9.61
N LYS A 220 -11.72 -11.37 10.79
CA LYS A 220 -11.22 -12.72 11.12
C LYS A 220 -11.79 -13.81 10.21
N SER A 221 -13.02 -13.61 9.73
CA SER A 221 -13.72 -14.55 8.83
C SER A 221 -13.62 -14.15 7.35
N TRP A 222 -12.95 -13.03 7.06
CA TRP A 222 -12.87 -12.44 5.72
C TRP A 222 -11.42 -12.01 5.44
N PRO A 223 -10.50 -12.97 5.20
CA PRO A 223 -9.11 -12.66 4.88
C PRO A 223 -8.97 -11.80 3.61
N GLU A 224 -9.91 -11.89 2.66
CA GLU A 224 -10.00 -11.01 1.50
C GLU A 224 -10.25 -9.56 1.94
N GLY A 225 -11.05 -9.37 3.00
CA GLY A 225 -11.25 -8.08 3.66
C GLY A 225 -9.95 -7.47 4.17
N CYS A 226 -9.15 -8.27 4.89
CA CYS A 226 -7.83 -7.86 5.35
C CYS A 226 -6.92 -7.48 4.18
N LYS A 227 -6.89 -8.33 3.14
CA LYS A 227 -6.08 -8.09 1.94
C LYS A 227 -6.49 -6.80 1.23
N ALA A 228 -7.77 -6.60 0.95
CA ALA A 228 -8.26 -5.38 0.29
C ALA A 228 -7.86 -4.12 1.08
N ILE A 229 -8.01 -4.15 2.42
CA ILE A 229 -7.62 -3.02 3.28
C ILE A 229 -6.11 -2.79 3.23
N LEU A 230 -5.28 -3.82 3.34
CA LEU A 230 -3.81 -3.70 3.28
C LEU A 230 -3.34 -3.10 1.95
N LEU A 231 -3.96 -3.51 0.84
CA LEU A 231 -3.65 -2.96 -0.47
C LEU A 231 -4.14 -1.51 -0.58
N ALA A 232 -5.38 -1.22 -0.21
CA ALA A 232 -5.94 0.14 -0.28
C ALA A 232 -5.21 1.13 0.63
N SER A 233 -4.74 0.66 1.80
CA SER A 233 -4.03 1.49 2.77
C SER A 233 -2.57 1.74 2.42
N ALA A 234 -2.01 0.97 1.48
CA ALA A 234 -0.60 1.08 1.11
C ALA A 234 -0.21 2.54 0.81
N GLY A 235 0.94 2.95 1.31
CA GLY A 235 1.53 4.26 1.06
C GLY A 235 2.06 4.41 -0.37
N PRO A 236 2.86 5.45 -0.63
CA PRO A 236 3.70 5.55 -1.83
C PRO A 236 4.67 4.37 -1.95
N THR A 237 5.29 4.20 -3.12
CA THR A 237 6.36 3.22 -3.33
C THR A 237 7.58 3.56 -2.46
N VAL A 238 8.36 2.54 -2.09
CA VAL A 238 9.50 2.69 -1.19
C VAL A 238 10.69 3.30 -1.94
N SER A 239 10.78 3.04 -3.25
CA SER A 239 11.78 3.66 -4.14
C SER A 239 11.11 4.42 -5.29
N GLY A 240 10.97 5.75 -5.17
CA GLY A 240 10.61 6.60 -6.31
C GLY A 240 9.33 7.43 -6.14
N ASP A 241 8.74 7.80 -7.28
CA ASP A 241 7.54 8.65 -7.38
C ASP A 241 6.28 7.88 -6.93
N THR A 242 5.06 8.36 -7.21
CA THR A 242 3.86 7.55 -6.90
C THR A 242 3.77 6.32 -7.83
N TRP A 243 3.21 5.20 -7.35
CA TRP A 243 2.91 4.01 -8.18
C TRP A 243 2.30 4.33 -9.56
N ALA A 244 1.45 5.38 -9.62
CA ALA A 244 0.83 5.82 -10.86
C ALA A 244 1.85 6.29 -11.92
N GLU A 245 2.95 6.92 -11.49
CA GLU A 245 3.99 7.42 -12.37
C GLU A 245 4.93 6.30 -12.82
N ASP A 246 5.26 5.36 -11.94
CA ASP A 246 6.07 4.18 -12.29
C ASP A 246 5.35 3.29 -13.33
N ASN A 247 4.04 3.10 -13.15
CA ASN A 247 3.20 2.38 -14.10
C ASN A 247 3.11 3.10 -15.47
N LEU A 248 3.05 4.44 -15.48
CA LEU A 248 3.08 5.23 -16.73
C LEU A 248 4.46 5.21 -17.41
N ARG A 249 5.54 5.01 -16.66
CA ARG A 249 6.92 4.98 -17.15
C ARG A 249 7.42 3.57 -17.51
N GLY A 250 6.61 2.53 -17.28
CA GLY A 250 7.00 1.14 -17.53
C GLY A 250 8.15 0.67 -16.63
N ILE A 251 8.35 1.32 -15.47
CA ILE A 251 9.29 0.89 -14.45
C ILE A 251 8.71 -0.36 -13.78
N ASP A 252 9.56 -1.32 -13.42
CA ASP A 252 9.08 -2.53 -12.78
C ASP A 252 8.33 -2.18 -11.48
N GLN A 253 7.18 -2.81 -11.29
CA GLN A 253 6.30 -2.55 -10.14
C GLN A 253 6.75 -3.43 -8.96
N SER A 254 8.05 -3.39 -8.63
CA SER A 254 8.63 -4.23 -7.57
C SER A 254 7.99 -4.02 -6.19
N ASP A 255 7.27 -2.91 -5.99
CA ASP A 255 6.63 -2.59 -4.70
C ASP A 255 5.13 -2.95 -4.63
N GLY A 256 4.55 -3.52 -5.70
CA GLY A 256 3.13 -3.87 -5.72
C GLY A 256 2.21 -2.66 -5.54
N SER A 257 1.33 -2.69 -4.54
CA SER A 257 0.41 -1.58 -4.20
C SER A 257 1.09 -0.39 -3.49
N GLY A 258 2.35 -0.56 -3.09
CA GLY A 258 3.15 0.41 -2.34
C GLY A 258 3.61 -0.12 -0.97
N ALA A 259 4.12 0.79 -0.14
CA ALA A 259 4.59 0.48 1.21
C ALA A 259 3.44 0.18 2.19
N LEU A 260 3.62 -0.80 3.08
CA LEU A 260 2.72 -1.11 4.18
C LEU A 260 2.46 0.14 5.05
N ASN A 261 1.19 0.41 5.35
CA ASN A 261 0.79 1.50 6.23
C ASN A 261 -0.35 1.03 7.15
N ALA A 262 0.03 0.63 8.36
CA ALA A 262 -0.87 0.04 9.36
C ALA A 262 -1.87 1.05 9.90
N GLU A 263 -1.47 2.31 10.10
CA GLU A 263 -2.36 3.37 10.59
C GLU A 263 -3.54 3.60 9.64
N ILE A 264 -3.27 3.81 8.34
CA ILE A 264 -4.34 4.00 7.36
C ILE A 264 -5.20 2.74 7.27
N GLY A 265 -4.60 1.54 7.34
CA GLY A 265 -5.34 0.28 7.34
C GLY A 265 -6.30 0.16 8.52
N VAL A 266 -5.86 0.52 9.72
CA VAL A 266 -6.69 0.55 10.94
C VAL A 266 -7.82 1.56 10.80
N LEU A 267 -7.54 2.77 10.32
CA LEU A 267 -8.56 3.79 10.11
C LEU A 267 -9.60 3.35 9.07
N ILE A 268 -9.20 2.67 8.00
CA ILE A 268 -10.15 2.06 7.05
C ILE A 268 -10.98 1.00 7.79
N ALA A 269 -10.34 0.07 8.51
CA ALA A 269 -11.01 -1.04 9.20
C ALA A 269 -12.04 -0.59 10.26
N GLN A 270 -11.83 0.56 10.89
CA GLN A 270 -12.78 1.18 11.85
C GLN A 270 -14.09 1.61 11.17
N HIS A 271 -14.03 1.97 9.89
CA HIS A 271 -15.14 2.54 9.14
C HIS A 271 -15.68 1.54 8.13
N ARG A 272 -16.40 0.51 8.61
CA ARG A 272 -17.15 -0.36 7.69
C ARG A 272 -18.20 0.47 6.96
N GLN A 273 -18.20 0.42 5.63
CA GLN A 273 -19.13 1.11 4.76
C GLN A 273 -19.92 0.06 3.98
N TRP A 274 -21.23 0.12 4.05
CA TRP A 274 -22.10 -0.77 3.30
C TRP A 274 -22.40 -0.18 1.92
N ARG A 275 -22.88 -1.06 1.03
CA ARG A 275 -23.48 -0.70 -0.26
C ARG A 275 -24.46 0.47 -0.10
N ASP A 276 -24.37 1.43 -1.02
CA ASP A 276 -25.26 2.60 -1.17
C ASP A 276 -25.30 3.61 -0.01
N LEU A 277 -24.42 3.47 0.98
CA LEU A 277 -24.30 4.47 2.05
C LEU A 277 -23.89 5.86 1.52
N PRO A 278 -24.11 6.92 2.34
CA PRO A 278 -23.52 8.22 2.09
C PRO A 278 -21.99 8.13 1.90
N PRO A 279 -21.40 9.03 1.09
CA PRO A 279 -19.95 9.07 0.88
C PRO A 279 -19.19 9.20 2.19
N ALA A 280 -18.10 8.44 2.31
CA ALA A 280 -17.19 8.49 3.45
C ALA A 280 -15.75 8.69 2.97
N PRO A 281 -14.88 9.35 3.75
CA PRO A 281 -13.50 9.60 3.34
C PRO A 281 -12.65 8.32 3.25
N ARG A 282 -13.14 7.22 3.82
CA ARG A 282 -12.54 5.89 3.77
C ARG A 282 -13.55 4.85 4.21
N GLY A 283 -13.30 3.60 3.85
CA GLY A 283 -14.04 2.49 4.44
C GLY A 283 -13.88 1.20 3.68
N TRP A 284 -14.62 0.18 4.12
CA TRP A 284 -14.55 -1.14 3.52
C TRP A 284 -15.87 -1.89 3.64
N ASP A 285 -16.10 -2.84 2.73
CA ASP A 285 -17.18 -3.81 2.84
C ASP A 285 -16.69 -5.21 2.49
N VAL A 286 -17.42 -6.21 3.01
CA VAL A 286 -17.27 -7.61 2.65
C VAL A 286 -18.63 -8.27 2.50
N GLY A 287 -18.71 -9.20 1.57
CA GLY A 287 -19.90 -10.02 1.38
C GLY A 287 -19.79 -10.92 0.17
N SER A 288 -20.82 -11.72 -0.04
CA SER A 288 -20.99 -12.46 -1.28
C SER A 288 -21.64 -11.56 -2.33
N LEU A 289 -21.14 -11.63 -3.57
CA LEU A 289 -21.86 -11.09 -4.72
C LEU A 289 -22.64 -12.23 -5.36
N LYS A 290 -23.88 -11.94 -5.74
CA LYS A 290 -24.81 -12.89 -6.36
C LYS A 290 -25.30 -12.34 -7.69
N ASP A 291 -25.85 -13.21 -8.54
CA ASP A 291 -26.42 -12.76 -9.83
C ASP A 291 -27.48 -11.67 -9.66
N ASN A 292 -28.25 -11.70 -8.56
CA ASN A 292 -29.26 -10.70 -8.28
C ASN A 292 -28.69 -9.33 -7.85
N ASP A 293 -27.40 -9.24 -7.53
CA ASP A 293 -26.69 -7.99 -7.27
C ASP A 293 -26.34 -7.23 -8.56
N PHE A 294 -26.47 -7.88 -9.72
CA PHE A 294 -26.15 -7.29 -11.02
C PHE A 294 -27.42 -7.10 -11.86
N ALA A 295 -27.45 -6.03 -12.65
CA ALA A 295 -28.46 -5.76 -13.65
C ALA A 295 -28.24 -6.61 -14.91
N SER A 296 -29.16 -6.55 -15.89
CA SER A 296 -29.09 -7.32 -17.14
C SER A 296 -27.88 -7.00 -18.04
N GLN A 297 -27.08 -6.00 -17.70
CA GLN A 297 -25.82 -5.62 -18.35
C GLN A 297 -24.60 -5.94 -17.48
N SER A 298 -24.78 -6.81 -16.48
CA SER A 298 -23.75 -7.22 -15.53
C SER A 298 -23.12 -6.09 -14.71
N MET A 299 -23.81 -4.96 -14.59
CA MET A 299 -23.43 -3.83 -13.75
C MET A 299 -24.08 -3.96 -12.38
N SER A 300 -23.35 -3.68 -11.30
CA SER A 300 -23.87 -3.74 -9.94
C SER A 300 -25.08 -2.82 -9.76
N LYS A 301 -26.09 -3.29 -9.03
CA LYS A 301 -27.29 -2.52 -8.65
C LYS A 301 -27.04 -1.57 -7.48
N PHE A 302 -25.82 -1.58 -6.95
CA PHE A 302 -25.37 -0.80 -5.82
C PHE A 302 -24.07 -0.06 -6.15
N PHE A 303 -23.74 0.92 -5.31
CA PHE A 303 -22.53 1.72 -5.40
C PHE A 303 -21.79 1.76 -4.06
N TYR A 304 -20.47 1.95 -4.13
CA TYR A 304 -19.71 2.45 -3.00
C TYR A 304 -19.30 3.90 -3.28
N LYS A 305 -19.24 4.73 -2.24
CA LYS A 305 -19.01 6.17 -2.38
C LYS A 305 -17.86 6.64 -1.52
N VAL A 306 -16.93 7.38 -2.11
CA VAL A 306 -15.80 8.01 -1.41
C VAL A 306 -16.00 9.51 -1.40
N ALA A 307 -15.98 10.09 -0.20
CA ALA A 307 -15.91 11.53 -0.01
C ALA A 307 -14.47 12.00 -0.21
N VAL A 308 -14.27 12.99 -1.07
CA VAL A 308 -12.99 13.70 -1.18
C VAL A 308 -13.14 15.09 -0.58
N PRO A 309 -12.06 15.69 -0.03
CA PRO A 309 -12.13 17.04 0.49
C PRO A 309 -12.64 18.02 -0.57
N ASP A 310 -13.37 19.04 -0.13
CA ASP A 310 -13.77 20.12 -1.02
C ASP A 310 -12.54 20.79 -1.64
N PRO A 311 -12.60 21.17 -2.92
CA PRO A 311 -11.50 21.85 -3.58
C PRO A 311 -11.11 23.11 -2.81
N ASP A 312 -9.90 23.17 -2.28
CA ASP A 312 -9.38 24.38 -1.64
C ASP A 312 -9.02 25.40 -2.75
N PRO A 313 -9.67 26.58 -2.82
CA PRO A 313 -9.35 27.57 -3.84
C PRO A 313 -7.91 28.08 -3.76
N ALA A 314 -7.22 27.91 -2.63
CA ALA A 314 -5.80 28.24 -2.48
C ALA A 314 -4.87 27.20 -3.10
N ILE A 315 -5.32 25.96 -3.31
CA ILE A 315 -4.51 24.87 -3.88
C ILE A 315 -4.84 24.72 -5.37
N ALA A 316 -4.01 25.35 -6.21
CA ALA A 316 -4.22 25.52 -7.65
C ALA A 316 -4.47 24.23 -8.47
N ARG A 317 -4.29 23.03 -7.91
CA ARG A 317 -4.52 21.77 -8.64
C ARG A 317 -5.57 20.84 -8.02
N ASN A 318 -5.97 21.00 -6.75
CA ASN A 318 -6.96 20.15 -6.04
C ASN A 318 -6.98 18.68 -6.52
N ILE A 319 -5.80 18.07 -6.60
CA ILE A 319 -5.65 16.68 -7.01
C ILE A 319 -5.65 15.84 -5.74
N TYR A 320 -6.77 15.17 -5.49
CA TYR A 320 -6.84 14.09 -4.51
C TYR A 320 -6.46 12.77 -5.19
N THR A 321 -6.01 11.80 -4.43
CA THR A 321 -5.79 10.44 -4.94
C THR A 321 -6.69 9.53 -4.13
N VAL A 322 -7.59 8.83 -4.81
CA VAL A 322 -8.41 7.78 -4.20
C VAL A 322 -7.77 6.45 -4.53
N LYS A 323 -7.56 5.58 -3.54
CA LYS A 323 -7.09 4.21 -3.73
C LYS A 323 -8.23 3.24 -3.46
N VAL A 324 -8.44 2.32 -4.40
CA VAL A 324 -9.45 1.25 -4.26
C VAL A 324 -8.80 -0.12 -4.35
N ALA A 325 -8.93 -0.84 -3.24
CA ALA A 325 -8.71 -2.26 -2.98
C ALA A 325 -9.81 -3.18 -3.49
N LEU A 326 -9.53 -4.15 -4.36
CA LEU A 326 -10.41 -5.30 -4.60
C LEU A 326 -9.75 -6.62 -4.24
N ALA A 327 -10.39 -7.43 -3.41
CA ALA A 327 -9.99 -8.82 -3.20
C ALA A 327 -11.21 -9.73 -3.26
N TRP A 328 -11.05 -10.91 -3.83
CA TRP A 328 -12.13 -11.89 -3.89
C TRP A 328 -11.59 -13.31 -3.81
N ASP A 329 -12.48 -14.22 -3.41
CA ASP A 329 -12.29 -15.66 -3.54
C ASP A 329 -13.42 -16.25 -4.40
N ALA A 330 -13.10 -17.32 -5.12
CA ALA A 330 -14.03 -18.02 -5.99
C ALA A 330 -14.22 -19.45 -5.50
N LYS A 331 -15.47 -19.82 -5.22
CA LYS A 331 -15.80 -21.19 -4.86
C LYS A 331 -15.73 -22.09 -6.09
N PHE A 332 -14.83 -23.06 -6.06
CA PHE A 332 -14.73 -24.10 -7.09
C PHE A 332 -15.64 -25.29 -6.76
N PRO A 333 -16.32 -25.88 -7.76
CA PRO A 333 -16.96 -27.18 -7.59
C PRO A 333 -15.93 -28.24 -7.19
N SER A 334 -16.25 -29.05 -6.19
CA SER A 334 -15.34 -30.08 -5.66
C SER A 334 -14.97 -31.19 -6.65
N ASN A 335 -15.65 -31.27 -7.79
CA ASN A 335 -15.42 -32.24 -8.85
C ASN A 335 -14.49 -31.75 -9.98
N VAL A 336 -13.90 -30.55 -9.86
CA VAL A 336 -12.96 -30.03 -10.85
C VAL A 336 -11.61 -30.72 -10.71
N THR A 337 -11.36 -31.75 -11.54
CA THR A 337 -10.11 -32.54 -11.55
C THR A 337 -8.97 -31.92 -12.35
N ARG A 338 -9.22 -30.77 -13.01
CA ARG A 338 -8.24 -30.01 -13.77
C ARG A 338 -8.28 -28.56 -13.33
N VAL A 339 -7.12 -27.94 -13.07
CA VAL A 339 -7.03 -26.50 -12.76
C VAL A 339 -7.72 -25.71 -13.88
N GLN A 340 -8.93 -25.23 -13.61
CA GLN A 340 -9.61 -24.25 -14.44
C GLN A 340 -9.34 -22.90 -13.81
N SER A 341 -8.73 -21.99 -14.57
CA SER A 341 -8.66 -20.59 -14.17
C SER A 341 -10.02 -19.97 -14.47
N PRO A 342 -10.85 -19.67 -13.48
CA PRO A 342 -12.11 -18.99 -13.76
C PRO A 342 -11.75 -17.58 -14.20
N THR A 343 -12.16 -17.22 -15.40
CA THR A 343 -11.98 -15.86 -15.92
C THR A 343 -13.15 -15.03 -15.42
N ILE A 344 -13.17 -14.71 -14.12
CA ILE A 344 -14.07 -13.66 -13.63
C ILE A 344 -13.35 -12.34 -13.87
N THR A 345 -13.88 -11.54 -14.77
CA THR A 345 -13.38 -10.19 -15.01
C THR A 345 -14.28 -9.22 -14.30
N PHE A 346 -13.75 -8.54 -13.27
CA PHE A 346 -14.39 -7.37 -12.71
C PHE A 346 -13.90 -6.12 -13.42
N LEU A 347 -14.81 -5.27 -13.90
CA LEU A 347 -14.47 -3.89 -14.23
C LEU A 347 -14.89 -3.02 -13.05
N LEU A 348 -14.05 -2.07 -12.66
CA LEU A 348 -14.43 -1.03 -11.72
C LEU A 348 -14.64 0.25 -12.53
N ALA A 349 -15.86 0.77 -12.58
CA ALA A 349 -16.10 2.12 -13.11
C ALA A 349 -16.15 3.12 -11.98
N ILE A 350 -15.56 4.28 -12.25
CA ILE A 350 -15.49 5.41 -11.34
C ILE A 350 -16.33 6.54 -11.94
N TYR A 351 -17.36 6.94 -11.23
CA TYR A 351 -18.26 8.01 -11.61
C TYR A 351 -18.08 9.21 -10.70
N LYS A 352 -18.33 10.39 -11.25
CA LYS A 352 -18.54 11.61 -10.46
C LYS A 352 -19.98 11.62 -9.96
N SER A 353 -20.22 12.14 -8.75
CA SER A 353 -21.59 12.25 -8.21
C SER A 353 -22.52 13.10 -9.07
N ASN A 354 -21.99 14.03 -9.87
CA ASN A 354 -22.76 14.87 -10.80
C ASN A 354 -23.09 14.18 -12.15
N GLY A 355 -22.88 12.87 -12.28
CA GLY A 355 -23.24 12.11 -13.49
C GLY A 355 -22.28 12.29 -14.68
N GLY A 356 -21.08 12.83 -14.46
CA GLY A 356 -20.04 12.87 -15.49
C GLY A 356 -19.68 11.48 -16.01
N ARG A 357 -19.37 11.38 -17.32
CA ARG A 357 -19.01 10.11 -17.97
C ARG A 357 -17.83 9.43 -17.23
N PRO A 358 -17.89 8.11 -16.99
CA PRO A 358 -16.84 7.39 -16.30
C PRO A 358 -15.56 7.36 -17.13
N GLY A 359 -14.42 7.44 -16.46
CA GLY A 359 -13.17 6.93 -17.01
C GLY A 359 -13.15 5.41 -16.82
N THR A 360 -13.05 4.65 -17.91
CA THR A 360 -12.95 3.18 -17.84
C THR A 360 -11.48 2.74 -17.82
N GLN A 361 -11.11 1.88 -16.87
CA GLN A 361 -9.83 1.15 -16.91
C GLN A 361 -10.08 -0.36 -16.84
N ASN A 362 -9.35 -1.13 -17.66
CA ASN A 362 -9.35 -2.59 -17.60
C ASN A 362 -8.56 -3.05 -16.37
N VAL A 363 -9.15 -3.93 -15.57
CA VAL A 363 -8.64 -4.29 -14.25
C VAL A 363 -8.16 -5.75 -14.25
N LYS A 364 -6.92 -5.98 -13.80
CA LYS A 364 -6.33 -7.32 -13.57
C LYS A 364 -6.66 -7.82 -12.16
N PRO A 365 -6.47 -9.12 -11.84
CA PRO A 365 -6.95 -9.74 -10.60
C PRO A 365 -6.48 -9.19 -9.25
N VAL A 366 -5.56 -8.22 -9.26
CA VAL A 366 -5.29 -7.34 -8.12
C VAL A 366 -5.45 -5.92 -8.66
N ALA A 367 -6.59 -5.32 -8.34
CA ALA A 367 -6.97 -4.02 -8.83
C ALA A 367 -6.47 -2.93 -7.88
N HIS A 368 -5.61 -2.05 -8.37
CA HIS A 368 -5.36 -0.76 -7.73
C HIS A 368 -5.77 0.32 -8.73
N ILE A 369 -6.84 1.06 -8.42
CA ILE A 369 -7.30 2.13 -9.29
C ILE A 369 -7.09 3.46 -8.59
N ILE A 370 -6.28 4.30 -9.21
CA ILE A 370 -6.05 5.68 -8.81
C ILE A 370 -6.87 6.57 -9.72
N ALA A 371 -7.92 7.19 -9.16
CA ALA A 371 -8.65 8.24 -9.84
C ALA A 371 -8.02 9.60 -9.53
N LYS A 372 -7.70 10.38 -10.58
CA LYS A 372 -7.30 11.79 -10.43
C LYS A 372 -8.55 12.68 -10.59
N PRO A 373 -8.92 13.50 -9.59
CA PRO A 373 -10.00 14.46 -9.70
C PRO A 373 -9.74 15.51 -10.77
N GLN A 374 -10.84 16.02 -11.32
CA GLN A 374 -10.85 17.34 -11.91
C GLN A 374 -11.49 18.33 -10.93
N PRO A 375 -11.13 19.63 -10.97
CA PRO A 375 -11.65 20.63 -10.05
C PRO A 375 -13.19 20.64 -10.03
N GLY A 376 -13.79 20.71 -8.83
CA GLY A 376 -15.23 20.94 -8.64
C GLY A 376 -16.11 19.72 -8.29
N THR A 377 -15.54 18.60 -7.84
CA THR A 377 -16.30 17.43 -7.36
C THR A 377 -15.86 16.99 -5.96
N SER A 378 -16.81 16.79 -5.06
CA SER A 378 -16.59 16.34 -3.67
C SER A 378 -16.76 14.82 -3.47
N GLU A 379 -17.20 14.08 -4.49
CA GLU A 379 -17.62 12.69 -4.34
C GLU A 379 -17.34 11.81 -5.57
N TYR A 380 -17.00 10.54 -5.31
CA TYR A 380 -16.86 9.48 -6.31
C TYR A 380 -17.76 8.30 -6.00
N CYS A 381 -18.36 7.71 -7.05
CA CYS A 381 -19.11 6.46 -6.96
C CYS A 381 -18.36 5.35 -7.72
N PHE A 382 -18.37 4.15 -7.15
CA PHE A 382 -17.74 2.96 -7.69
C PHE A 382 -18.81 1.91 -8.02
N ALA A 383 -18.81 1.43 -9.26
CA ALA A 383 -19.65 0.30 -9.69
C ALA A 383 -18.79 -0.86 -10.20
N LEU A 384 -19.27 -2.07 -9.95
CA LEU A 384 -18.62 -3.29 -10.42
C LEU A 384 -19.34 -3.78 -11.67
N PHE A 385 -18.57 -4.23 -12.65
CA PHE A 385 -19.06 -5.00 -13.79
C PHE A 385 -18.53 -6.40 -13.66
N THR A 386 -19.29 -7.39 -14.12
CA THR A 386 -18.81 -8.77 -14.26
C THR A 386 -19.03 -9.21 -15.70
N ASP A 387 -18.07 -9.91 -16.29
CA ASP A 387 -18.36 -10.78 -17.43
C ASP A 387 -18.38 -12.21 -16.84
N VAL A 388 -19.45 -12.96 -17.13
CA VAL A 388 -19.69 -14.41 -16.89
C VAL A 388 -20.10 -15.00 -15.50
N GLY A 389 -21.24 -15.74 -15.53
CA GLY A 389 -21.48 -17.12 -15.01
C GLY A 389 -21.73 -17.38 -13.51
N ASN A 390 -22.72 -18.25 -13.18
CA ASN A 390 -23.20 -18.71 -11.85
C ASN A 390 -22.09 -19.14 -10.84
N ILE A 391 -21.31 -18.20 -10.33
CA ILE A 391 -20.36 -18.39 -9.23
C ILE A 391 -20.72 -17.34 -8.19
N GLU A 392 -20.77 -17.71 -6.91
CA GLU A 392 -20.93 -16.76 -5.80
C GLU A 392 -19.53 -16.36 -5.30
N PRO A 393 -18.90 -15.28 -5.82
CA PRO A 393 -17.61 -14.83 -5.29
C PRO A 393 -17.82 -14.17 -3.92
N LEU A 394 -16.90 -14.49 -3.01
CA LEU A 394 -16.69 -13.69 -1.81
C LEU A 394 -15.87 -12.47 -2.21
N PHE A 395 -16.27 -11.29 -1.78
CA PHE A 395 -15.71 -10.04 -2.26
C PHE A 395 -15.45 -9.09 -1.10
N ALA A 396 -14.33 -8.40 -1.17
CA ALA A 396 -13.96 -7.29 -0.31
C ALA A 396 -13.60 -6.07 -1.15
N ILE A 397 -14.19 -4.94 -0.79
CA ILE A 397 -13.76 -3.63 -1.28
C ILE A 397 -13.23 -2.82 -0.12
N ALA A 398 -12.09 -2.18 -0.35
CA ALA A 398 -11.57 -1.17 0.55
C ALA A 398 -11.32 0.12 -0.23
N LEU A 399 -11.67 1.23 0.39
CA LEU A 399 -11.63 2.57 -0.17
C LEU A 399 -10.79 3.45 0.77
N CYS A 400 -9.79 4.13 0.22
CA CYS A 400 -8.94 5.07 0.93
C CYS A 400 -8.85 6.42 0.23
#